data_AF-A0A6N2U0U2-F1
#
_entry.id   AF-A0A6N2U0U2-F1
#
_cell.length_a   1.000
_cell.length_b   1.000
_cell.length_c   1.000
_cell.angle_alpha   90.00
_cell.angle_beta   90.00
_cell.angle_gamma   90.00
#
_symmetry.space_group_name_H-M   'P 1'
#
loop_
_entity.id
_entity.type
_entity.pdbx_description
1 polymer ?
#
loop_
_entity_poly.entity_id
_entity_poly.type
_entity_poly.pdbx_seq_one_letter_code
_entity_poly.pdbx_strand_id
1 'polypeptide(L)'
;MAEIQLGVIEARYADMIWEHEPVSSSELVKLTEEAFHWKRTTAHNVLRRLCDKGLFRNDNGTVTSLISREEFYAMQSRQFVEDTFEGSLPAFLAAFTKDRVLTAEEAAKIRKMIDEAEGGAGGDCSGERTAECHTADGTKFESGMDLSGEQFL
;
A
#
# COMPACT_ATOMS: atom_id res chain seq x y z
N MET A 1 5.29 -15.72 -7.93
CA MET A 1 6.66 -15.16 -8.00
C MET A 1 7.24 -15.23 -6.60
N ALA A 2 8.51 -15.57 -6.44
CA ALA A 2 9.10 -15.84 -5.14
C ALA A 2 9.01 -14.61 -4.21
N GLU A 3 8.60 -14.82 -2.96
CA GLU A 3 8.63 -13.80 -1.91
C GLU A 3 10.06 -13.31 -1.70
N ILE A 4 10.34 -12.06 -2.06
CA ILE A 4 11.65 -11.46 -1.84
C ILE A 4 11.64 -10.77 -0.48
N GLN A 5 11.81 -11.55 0.59
CA GLN A 5 12.07 -10.99 1.91
C GLN A 5 13.56 -10.64 2.03
N LEU A 6 13.86 -9.36 2.30
CA LEU A 6 15.20 -8.88 2.59
C LEU A 6 15.30 -8.59 4.09
N GLY A 7 16.33 -9.13 4.73
CA GLY A 7 16.66 -8.71 6.10
C GLY A 7 17.07 -7.22 6.13
N VAL A 8 16.96 -6.55 7.28
CA VAL A 8 17.26 -5.12 7.44
C VAL A 8 18.63 -4.74 6.85
N ILE A 9 19.65 -5.58 7.07
CA ILE A 9 21.00 -5.29 6.56
C ILE A 9 21.12 -5.60 5.06
N GLU A 10 20.41 -6.61 4.56
CA GLU A 10 20.36 -6.92 3.12
C GLU A 10 19.65 -5.80 2.34
N ALA A 11 18.57 -5.23 2.89
CA ALA A 11 17.86 -4.11 2.30
C ALA A 11 18.75 -2.86 2.22
N ARG A 12 19.46 -2.51 3.30
CA ARG A 12 20.43 -1.40 3.28
C ARG A 12 21.56 -1.63 2.26
N TYR A 13 21.97 -2.88 2.09
CA TYR A 13 22.96 -3.23 1.08
C TYR A 13 22.42 -3.09 -0.35
N ALA A 14 21.17 -3.51 -0.59
CA ALA A 14 20.48 -3.30 -1.86
C ALA A 14 20.30 -1.80 -2.18
N ASP A 15 19.92 -0.98 -1.19
CA ASP A 15 19.84 0.48 -1.33
C ASP A 15 21.17 1.10 -1.78
N MET A 16 22.29 0.66 -1.19
CA MET A 16 23.62 1.09 -1.61
C MET A 16 23.92 0.70 -3.06
N ILE A 17 23.54 -0.51 -3.51
CA ILE A 17 23.76 -0.94 -4.89
C ILE A 17 22.93 -0.06 -5.85
N TRP A 18 21.67 0.21 -5.53
CA TRP A 18 20.81 1.07 -6.36
C TRP A 18 21.32 2.52 -6.46
N GLU A 19 21.93 3.06 -5.41
CA GLU A 19 22.46 4.43 -5.40
C GLU A 19 23.74 4.59 -6.24
N HIS A 20 24.53 3.53 -6.36
CA HIS A 20 25.83 3.55 -7.05
C HIS A 20 25.82 2.84 -8.42
N GLU A 21 24.67 2.38 -8.89
CA GLU A 21 24.56 1.69 -10.17
C GLU A 21 24.88 2.61 -11.36
N PRO A 22 25.61 2.14 -12.39
CA PRO A 22 26.28 0.83 -12.51
C PRO A 22 27.60 0.77 -11.72
N VAL A 23 27.77 -0.26 -10.90
CA VAL A 23 28.94 -0.40 -10.00
C VAL A 23 29.73 -1.67 -10.30
N SER A 24 31.06 -1.58 -10.29
CA SER A 24 31.90 -2.78 -10.43
C SER A 24 31.95 -3.60 -9.13
N SER A 25 32.10 -4.92 -9.25
CA SER A 25 32.19 -5.83 -8.09
C SER A 25 33.33 -5.43 -7.13
N SER A 26 34.42 -4.89 -7.67
CA SER A 26 35.57 -4.38 -6.93
C SER A 26 35.29 -3.09 -6.16
N GLU A 27 34.52 -2.16 -6.73
CA GLU A 27 34.09 -0.94 -6.04
C GLU A 27 33.05 -1.24 -4.98
N LEU A 28 32.12 -2.15 -5.30
CA LEU A 28 31.10 -2.60 -4.36
C LEU A 28 31.75 -3.13 -3.07
N VAL A 29 32.79 -3.97 -3.18
CA VAL A 29 33.51 -4.49 -2.01
C VAL A 29 34.09 -3.37 -1.14
N LYS A 30 34.66 -2.32 -1.74
CA LYS A 30 35.20 -1.18 -1.00
C LYS A 30 34.11 -0.41 -0.27
N LEU A 31 33.01 -0.08 -0.97
CA LEU A 31 31.85 0.59 -0.38
C LEU A 31 31.24 -0.22 0.76
N THR A 32 31.21 -1.55 0.60
CA THR A 32 30.70 -2.47 1.63
C THR A 32 31.61 -2.49 2.86
N GLU A 33 32.93 -2.46 2.65
CA GLU A 33 33.92 -2.43 3.73
C GLU A 33 33.87 -1.10 4.51
N GLU A 34 33.63 0.02 3.82
CA GLU A 34 33.49 1.34 4.44
C GLU A 34 32.18 1.48 5.22
N ALA A 35 31.05 1.04 4.67
CA ALA A 35 29.74 1.26 5.30
C ALA A 35 29.33 0.18 6.31
N PHE A 36 29.73 -1.08 6.09
CA PHE A 36 29.30 -2.23 6.90
C PHE A 36 30.47 -2.94 7.60
N HIS A 37 31.72 -2.57 7.30
CA HIS A 37 32.92 -3.25 7.81
C HIS A 37 32.93 -4.77 7.52
N TRP A 38 32.32 -5.16 6.41
CA TRP A 38 32.24 -6.54 6.00
C TRP A 38 33.49 -6.99 5.26
N LYS A 39 33.88 -8.24 5.50
CA LYS A 39 34.92 -8.90 4.70
C LYS A 39 34.40 -9.10 3.27
N ARG A 40 35.31 -9.09 2.28
CA ARG A 40 35.01 -9.36 0.86
C ARG A 40 34.13 -10.58 0.63
N THR A 41 34.37 -11.67 1.37
CA THR A 41 33.57 -12.90 1.26
C THR A 41 32.12 -12.70 1.66
N THR A 42 31.84 -11.92 2.69
CA THR A 42 30.47 -11.62 3.14
C THR A 42 29.74 -10.77 2.10
N ALA A 43 30.38 -9.72 1.58
CA ALA A 43 29.82 -8.87 0.53
C ALA A 43 29.43 -9.70 -0.72
N HIS A 44 30.33 -10.57 -1.19
CA HIS A 44 30.07 -11.45 -2.33
C HIS A 44 28.93 -12.45 -2.06
N ASN A 45 28.84 -13.01 -0.85
CA ASN A 45 27.77 -13.94 -0.49
C ASN A 45 26.41 -13.25 -0.46
N VAL A 46 26.32 -12.05 0.11
CA VAL A 46 25.07 -11.27 0.15
C VAL A 46 24.68 -10.83 -1.27
N LEU A 47 25.63 -10.31 -2.05
CA LEU A 47 25.38 -9.95 -3.45
C LEU A 47 24.84 -11.14 -4.24
N ARG A 48 25.45 -12.33 -4.09
CA ARG A 48 24.99 -13.55 -4.76
C ARG A 48 23.55 -13.89 -4.38
N ARG A 49 23.20 -13.81 -3.09
CA ARG A 49 21.81 -14.03 -2.63
C ARG A 49 20.84 -13.01 -3.24
N LEU A 50 21.24 -11.75 -3.38
CA LEU A 50 20.40 -10.72 -4.01
C LEU A 50 20.24 -10.96 -5.52
N CYS A 51 21.29 -11.45 -6.20
CA CYS A 51 21.20 -11.90 -7.59
C CYS A 51 20.31 -13.14 -7.74
N ASP A 52 20.42 -14.12 -6.84
CA ASP A 52 19.58 -15.33 -6.82
C ASP A 52 18.11 -14.99 -6.58
N LYS A 53 17.83 -13.95 -5.78
CA LYS A 53 16.48 -13.38 -5.57
C LYS A 53 15.97 -12.62 -6.81
N GLY A 54 16.80 -12.40 -7.83
CA GLY A 54 16.42 -11.71 -9.07
C GLY A 54 16.39 -10.18 -8.97
N LEU A 55 16.98 -9.59 -7.92
CA LEU A 55 17.02 -8.14 -7.73
C LEU A 55 18.10 -7.46 -8.58
N PHE A 56 19.26 -8.12 -8.70
CA PHE A 56 20.42 -7.60 -9.40
C PHE A 56 20.96 -8.62 -10.39
N ARG A 57 21.67 -8.13 -11.39
CA ARG A 57 22.41 -8.91 -12.38
C ARG A 57 23.86 -8.47 -12.36
N ASN A 58 24.77 -9.44 -12.36
CA ASN A 58 26.17 -9.18 -12.61
C ASN A 58 26.48 -9.55 -14.06
N ASP A 59 26.85 -8.55 -14.86
CA ASP A 59 27.32 -8.72 -16.23
C ASP A 59 28.82 -8.43 -16.30
N ASN A 60 29.61 -9.51 -16.42
CA ASN A 60 31.07 -9.47 -16.60
C ASN A 60 31.86 -8.62 -15.57
N GLY A 61 31.34 -8.50 -14.34
CA GLY A 61 31.96 -7.73 -13.25
C GLY A 61 31.21 -6.45 -12.89
N THR A 62 30.27 -6.00 -13.72
CA THR A 62 29.41 -4.83 -13.48
C THR A 62 28.06 -5.28 -12.92
N VAL A 63 27.69 -4.76 -11.76
CA VAL A 63 26.41 -5.03 -11.11
C VAL A 63 25.40 -3.98 -11.56
N THR A 64 24.26 -4.47 -12.06
CA THR A 64 23.11 -3.67 -12.50
C THR A 64 21.84 -4.17 -11.80
N SER A 65 20.86 -3.30 -11.58
CA SER A 65 19.57 -3.67 -11.02
C SER A 65 18.66 -4.22 -12.11
N LEU A 66 17.92 -5.27 -11.77
CA LEU A 66 16.90 -5.85 -12.61
C LEU A 66 15.52 -5.28 -12.25
N ILE A 67 15.33 -4.93 -10.98
CA ILE A 67 14.14 -4.29 -10.43
C ILE A 67 14.58 -2.97 -9.81
N SER A 68 13.87 -1.88 -10.10
CA SER A 68 14.16 -0.59 -9.49
C SER A 68 13.83 -0.58 -7.99
N ARG A 69 14.48 0.31 -7.24
CA ARG A 69 14.21 0.49 -5.82
C ARG A 69 12.72 0.72 -5.54
N GLU A 70 12.07 1.58 -6.33
CA GLU A 70 10.66 1.91 -6.16
C GLU A 70 9.74 0.71 -6.42
N GLU A 71 9.99 -0.05 -7.49
CA GLU A 71 9.22 -1.27 -7.78
C GLU A 71 9.39 -2.32 -6.69
N PHE A 72 10.61 -2.50 -6.17
CA PHE A 72 10.86 -3.44 -5.08
C PHE A 72 10.05 -3.08 -3.82
N TYR A 73 10.09 -1.82 -3.40
CA TYR A 73 9.33 -1.37 -2.23
C TYR A 73 7.81 -1.35 -2.49
N ALA A 74 7.37 -1.05 -3.71
CA ALA A 74 5.96 -1.15 -4.10
C ALA A 74 5.45 -2.60 -4.02
N MET A 75 6.23 -3.56 -4.53
CA MET A 75 5.90 -4.99 -4.41
C MET A 75 5.88 -5.44 -2.95
N GLN A 76 6.89 -5.05 -2.16
CA GLN A 76 6.97 -5.42 -0.75
C GLN A 76 5.81 -4.81 0.07
N SER A 77 5.47 -3.55 -0.16
CA SER A 77 4.37 -2.89 0.54
C SER A 77 3.02 -3.51 0.18
N ARG A 78 2.78 -3.86 -1.09
CA ARG A 78 1.60 -4.59 -1.51
C ARG A 78 1.50 -5.95 -0.83
N GLN A 79 2.58 -6.72 -0.85
CA GLN A 79 2.64 -8.02 -0.18
C GLN A 79 2.39 -7.89 1.32
N PHE A 80 2.96 -6.87 1.97
CA PHE A 80 2.74 -6.61 3.39
C PHE A 80 1.26 -6.34 3.71
N VAL A 81 0.56 -5.58 2.86
CA VAL A 81 -0.88 -5.35 3.02
C VAL A 81 -1.67 -6.64 2.79
N GLU A 82 -1.31 -7.42 1.77
CA GLU A 82 -1.94 -8.70 1.47
C GLU A 82 -1.78 -9.70 2.64
N ASP A 83 -0.58 -9.84 3.20
CA ASP A 83 -0.28 -10.81 4.26
C ASP A 83 -0.77 -10.36 5.65
N THR A 84 -0.63 -9.07 5.98
CA THR A 84 -0.90 -8.56 7.35
C THR A 84 -2.35 -8.10 7.53
N PHE A 85 -2.98 -7.63 6.46
CA PHE A 85 -4.34 -7.08 6.49
C PHE A 85 -5.30 -7.88 5.60
N GLU A 86 -4.93 -9.10 5.22
CA GLU A 86 -5.74 -10.00 4.37
C GLU A 86 -6.18 -9.33 3.05
N GLY A 87 -5.33 -8.45 2.50
CA GLY A 87 -5.62 -7.69 1.28
C GLY A 87 -6.56 -6.50 1.47
N SER A 88 -6.97 -6.19 2.70
CA SER A 88 -7.85 -5.06 2.99
C SER A 88 -7.05 -3.78 3.23
N LEU A 89 -6.88 -2.98 2.16
CA LEU A 89 -6.36 -1.61 2.25
C LEU A 89 -7.13 -0.73 3.27
N PRO A 90 -8.47 -0.81 3.39
CA PRO A 90 -9.20 -0.08 4.43
C PRO A 90 -8.79 -0.49 5.85
N ALA A 91 -8.49 -1.77 6.10
CA ALA A 91 -8.04 -2.24 7.40
C ALA A 91 -6.64 -1.71 7.76
N PHE A 92 -5.74 -1.61 6.77
CA PHE A 92 -4.44 -0.97 6.92
C PHE A 92 -4.59 0.51 7.34
N LEU A 93 -5.42 1.27 6.64
CA LEU A 93 -5.68 2.69 6.97
C LEU A 93 -6.37 2.85 8.34
N ALA A 94 -7.34 1.99 8.66
CA ALA A 94 -8.02 1.99 9.95
C ALA A 94 -7.05 1.69 11.11
N ALA A 95 -6.12 0.75 10.94
CA ALA A 95 -5.08 0.47 11.92
C ALA A 95 -4.09 1.64 12.07
N PHE A 96 -3.70 2.26 10.95
CA PHE A 96 -2.74 3.37 10.95
C PHE A 96 -3.32 4.65 11.59
N THR A 97 -4.62 4.88 11.41
CA THR A 97 -5.34 6.03 11.99
C THR A 97 -5.79 5.84 13.43
N LYS A 98 -5.66 4.62 13.99
CA LYS A 98 -6.00 4.31 15.38
C LYS A 98 -5.02 4.93 16.38
N ASP A 99 -3.73 4.95 16.05
CA ASP A 99 -2.65 5.47 16.91
C ASP A 99 -2.11 6.84 16.47
N ARG A 100 -2.52 7.35 15.29
CA ARG A 100 -2.19 8.68 14.80
C ARG A 100 -3.40 9.44 14.29
N VAL A 101 -3.58 10.66 14.78
CA VAL A 101 -4.53 11.61 14.22
C VAL A 101 -3.94 12.17 12.93
N LEU A 102 -4.60 11.90 11.80
CA LEU A 102 -4.25 12.52 10.53
C LEU A 102 -4.54 14.02 10.61
N THR A 103 -3.58 14.83 10.18
CA THR A 103 -3.83 16.26 10.01
C THR A 103 -4.81 16.48 8.85
N ALA A 104 -5.50 17.63 8.85
CA ALA A 104 -6.43 17.97 7.78
C ALA A 104 -5.74 17.99 6.39
N GLU A 105 -4.46 18.36 6.34
CA GLU A 105 -3.66 18.34 5.11
C GLU A 105 -3.35 16.93 4.62
N GLU A 106 -2.98 16.02 5.52
CA GLU A 106 -2.72 14.61 5.18
C GLU A 106 -4.01 13.92 4.72
N ALA A 107 -5.13 14.16 5.41
CA ALA A 107 -6.43 13.65 5.02
C ALA A 107 -6.87 14.18 3.64
N ALA A 108 -6.63 15.46 3.35
CA ALA A 108 -6.92 16.04 2.05
C ALA A 108 -6.05 15.44 0.93
N LYS A 109 -4.76 15.18 1.19
CA LYS A 109 -3.87 14.50 0.24
C LYS A 109 -4.32 13.07 -0.04
N ILE A 110 -4.67 12.31 1.01
CA ILE A 110 -5.17 10.94 0.86
C ILE A 110 -6.49 10.94 0.07
N ARG A 111 -7.41 11.87 0.37
CA ARG A 111 -8.66 12.02 -0.39
C ARG A 111 -8.37 12.28 -1.87
N LYS A 112 -7.48 13.22 -2.18
CA LYS A 112 -7.09 13.55 -3.56
C LYS A 112 -6.50 12.34 -4.30
N MET A 113 -5.67 11.54 -3.63
CA MET A 113 -5.12 10.31 -4.20
C MET A 113 -6.21 9.26 -4.48
N ILE A 114 -7.23 9.16 -3.62
CA ILE A 114 -8.38 8.27 -3.84
C ILE A 114 -9.20 8.78 -5.04
N ASP A 115 -9.52 10.07 -5.09
CA ASP A 115 -10.29 10.67 -6.19
C ASP A 115 -9.57 10.49 -7.54
N GLU A 116 -8.23 10.62 -7.57
CA GLU A 116 -7.39 10.38 -8.75
C GLU A 116 -7.38 8.90 -9.17
N ALA A 117 -7.44 7.97 -8.21
CA ALA A 117 -7.48 6.53 -8.47
C ALA A 117 -8.87 6.06 -8.94
N GLU A 118 -9.95 6.63 -8.41
CA GLU A 118 -11.32 6.35 -8.82
C GLU A 118 -11.62 6.85 -10.24
N GLY A 119 -10.96 7.94 -10.68
CA GLY A 119 -11.06 8.45 -12.05
C GLY A 119 -10.49 7.52 -13.15
N GLY A 120 -9.73 6.48 -12.78
CA GLY A 120 -9.17 5.47 -13.70
C GLY A 120 -9.97 4.17 -13.79
N ALA A 121 -10.94 3.94 -12.91
CA ALA A 121 -11.78 2.75 -12.88
C ALA A 121 -13.21 3.11 -13.27
N GLY A 122 -13.47 3.21 -14.58
CA GLY A 122 -14.83 3.28 -15.11
C GLY A 122 -15.64 2.04 -14.71
N GLY A 123 -16.61 2.25 -13.82
CA GLY A 123 -17.73 1.38 -13.51
C GLY A 123 -18.93 2.26 -13.22
N ASP A 124 -19.70 2.50 -14.27
CA ASP A 124 -20.80 3.47 -14.35
C ASP A 124 -22.08 2.99 -13.62
N CYS A 125 -22.92 3.97 -13.30
CA CYS A 125 -24.39 3.91 -13.16
C CYS A 125 -25.06 3.13 -12.00
N SER A 126 -25.41 3.86 -10.93
CA SER A 126 -26.81 4.10 -10.50
C SER A 126 -26.80 5.03 -9.26
N GLY A 127 -27.54 6.13 -9.13
CA GLY A 127 -28.71 6.55 -9.87
C GLY A 127 -30.01 6.40 -9.08
N GLU A 128 -30.11 6.93 -7.85
CA GLU A 128 -31.36 7.34 -7.19
C GLU A 128 -30.99 8.46 -6.18
N ARG A 129 -31.25 9.76 -6.45
CA ARG A 129 -32.53 10.49 -6.25
C ARG A 129 -33.21 10.07 -4.94
N THR A 130 -33.46 10.90 -3.93
CA THR A 130 -33.63 12.37 -3.84
C THR A 130 -33.54 12.76 -2.37
N ALA A 131 -32.93 13.91 -2.09
CA ALA A 131 -33.19 14.64 -0.87
C ALA A 131 -34.60 15.26 -0.95
N GLU A 132 -35.45 14.93 0.02
CA GLU A 132 -36.53 15.83 0.42
C GLU A 132 -36.46 16.00 1.94
N CYS A 133 -35.84 17.10 2.34
CA CYS A 133 -36.08 17.74 3.61
C CYS A 133 -37.41 18.50 3.52
N HIS A 134 -38.39 18.13 4.33
CA HIS A 134 -39.48 19.01 4.73
C HIS A 134 -39.58 18.97 6.26
N THR A 135 -39.22 20.09 6.88
CA THR A 135 -39.48 20.35 8.30
C THR A 135 -40.84 21.02 8.44
N ALA A 136 -41.54 20.71 9.53
CA ALA A 136 -42.62 21.47 10.18
C ALA A 136 -43.94 21.63 9.40
N ASP A 137 -45.02 21.02 9.91
CA ASP A 137 -45.91 21.72 10.84
C ASP A 137 -46.92 20.73 11.46
N GLY A 138 -47.18 20.89 12.75
CA GLY A 138 -48.13 20.07 13.48
C GLY A 138 -49.56 20.50 13.19
N THR A 139 -50.43 19.57 12.78
CA THR A 139 -51.87 19.75 12.96
C THR A 139 -52.57 18.42 13.19
N LYS A 140 -52.78 18.15 14.48
CA LYS A 140 -53.91 17.48 15.12
C LYS A 140 -55.00 16.95 14.17
N PHE A 141 -55.18 15.63 14.13
CA PHE A 141 -56.42 15.00 13.68
C PHE A 141 -57.08 14.30 14.87
N GLU A 142 -58.05 14.98 15.50
CA GLU A 142 -58.98 14.38 16.46
C GLU A 142 -60.27 13.95 15.74
N SER A 143 -60.74 12.77 16.14
CA SER A 143 -62.13 12.33 16.20
C SER A 143 -62.84 11.84 14.93
N GLY A 144 -63.38 10.62 15.05
CA GLY A 144 -64.32 10.02 14.10
C GLY A 144 -64.54 8.54 14.40
N MET A 145 -65.32 8.25 15.45
CA MET A 145 -65.95 6.95 15.67
C MET A 145 -66.62 6.44 14.38
N ASP A 146 -66.43 5.15 14.06
CA ASP A 146 -67.60 4.32 13.76
C ASP A 146 -67.34 2.85 14.09
N LEU A 147 -68.36 2.25 14.72
CA LEU A 147 -68.43 0.90 15.22
C LEU A 147 -69.21 0.06 14.20
N SER A 148 -68.58 -0.94 13.59
CA SER A 148 -69.21 -2.17 13.08
C SER A 148 -68.04 -3.07 12.65
N GLY A 149 -67.87 -4.28 13.15
CA GLY A 149 -68.87 -5.33 13.23
C GLY A 149 -68.78 -6.15 11.95
N GLU A 150 -68.62 -7.49 12.07
CA GLU A 150 -68.55 -8.50 10.99
C GLU A 150 -67.17 -8.64 10.30
N GLN A 151 -66.61 -9.81 9.97
CA GLN A 151 -66.86 -11.23 10.23
C GLN A 151 -65.69 -12.00 9.53
N PHE A 152 -65.54 -13.29 9.84
CA PHE A 152 -64.91 -14.35 9.04
C PHE A 152 -63.47 -14.84 9.36
N LEU A 153 -63.49 -16.02 10.02
CA LEU A 153 -62.54 -17.13 10.23
C LEU A 153 -61.27 -16.93 11.07
#